data_AF-A0A9E3FJZ0-F1
#
_entry.id   AF-A0A9E3FJZ0-F1
#
_cell.length_a   1.000
_cell.length_b   1.000
_cell.length_c   1.000
_cell.angle_alpha   90.00
_cell.angle_beta   90.00
_cell.angle_gamma   90.00
#
_symmetry.space_group_name_H-M   'P 1'
#
loop_
_entity.id
_entity.type
_entity.pdbx_description
1 polymer ?
#
loop_
_entity_poly.entity_id
_entity_poly.type
_entity_poly.pdbx_seq_one_letter_code
_entity_poly.pdbx_strand_id
1 'polypeptide(L)'
;MHPKDLAAKYEVKVFDSPTAAEAAGFRLGQRMSPRNVWNRDSAASAILYDLIGKRKKGEVSEIALVLEINAVAGAFKGKDEG
;
A
#
# COMPACT_ATOMS: atom_id res chain seq x y z
N MET A 1 -14.74 3.62 -8.55
CA MET A 1 -14.42 2.91 -7.28
C MET A 1 -13.34 3.71 -6.58
N HIS A 2 -13.57 4.18 -5.35
CA HIS A 2 -12.59 4.98 -4.63
C HIS A 2 -11.61 4.09 -3.83
N PRO A 3 -10.30 4.39 -3.84
CA PRO A 3 -9.27 3.65 -3.11
C PRO A 3 -9.46 3.72 -1.59
N LYS A 4 -10.14 4.76 -1.09
CA LYS A 4 -10.52 4.87 0.33
C LYS A 4 -11.51 3.78 0.76
N ASP A 5 -12.43 3.41 -0.11
CA ASP A 5 -13.43 2.37 0.17
C ASP A 5 -12.82 0.97 0.13
N LEU A 6 -11.88 0.75 -0.80
CA LEU A 6 -11.07 -0.47 -0.85
C LEU A 6 -10.13 -0.58 0.38
N ALA A 7 -9.45 0.50 0.76
CA ALA A 7 -8.58 0.49 1.93
C ALA A 7 -9.35 0.19 3.22
N ALA A 8 -10.54 0.77 3.39
CA ALA A 8 -11.43 0.47 4.51
C ALA A 8 -11.95 -0.98 4.48
N LYS A 9 -12.33 -1.48 3.30
CA LYS A 9 -12.86 -2.84 3.12
C LYS A 9 -11.81 -3.94 3.33
N TYR A 10 -10.54 -3.65 3.08
CA TYR A 10 -9.44 -4.59 3.22
C TYR A 10 -8.56 -4.35 4.47
N GLU A 11 -8.99 -3.47 5.37
CA GLU A 11 -8.25 -3.05 6.59
C GLU A 11 -6.80 -2.64 6.29
N VAL A 12 -6.59 -1.93 5.18
CA VAL A 12 -5.25 -1.49 4.77
C VAL A 12 -4.96 -0.14 5.37
N LYS A 13 -3.87 -0.04 6.12
CA LYS A 13 -3.39 1.24 6.66
C LYS A 13 -2.95 2.14 5.53
N VAL A 14 -3.54 3.33 5.44
CA VAL A 14 -3.12 4.34 4.48
C VAL A 14 -2.23 5.35 5.20
N PHE A 15 -1.05 5.61 4.64
CA PHE A 15 -0.11 6.59 5.13
C PHE A 15 0.02 7.73 4.12
N ASP A 16 0.12 8.96 4.58
CA ASP A 16 0.33 10.12 3.70
C ASP A 16 1.80 10.29 3.28
N SER A 17 2.71 9.52 3.88
CA SER A 17 4.16 9.64 3.62
C SER A 17 4.90 8.32 3.85
N PRO A 18 5.98 8.05 3.08
CA PRO A 18 6.78 6.83 3.22
C PRO A 18 7.39 6.73 4.62
N THR A 19 7.85 7.86 5.17
CA THR A 19 8.42 7.95 6.51
C THR A 19 7.45 7.54 7.61
N ALA A 20 6.14 7.78 7.43
CA ALA A 20 5.12 7.35 8.39
C ALA A 20 4.91 5.82 8.35
N ALA A 21 5.00 5.22 7.16
CA ALA A 21 4.95 3.77 7.01
C ALA A 21 6.19 3.10 7.63
N GLU A 22 7.39 3.65 7.39
CA GLU A 22 8.63 3.16 7.99
C GLU A 22 8.63 3.31 9.51
N ALA A 23 8.16 4.45 10.05
CA ALA A 23 8.02 4.68 11.49
C ALA A 23 7.03 3.70 12.15
N ALA A 24 6.01 3.25 11.41
CA ALA A 24 5.07 2.23 11.84
C ALA A 24 5.60 0.79 11.67
N GLY A 25 6.84 0.61 11.18
CA GLY A 25 7.48 -0.69 10.99
C GLY A 25 7.06 -1.42 9.72
N PHE A 26 6.53 -0.70 8.71
CA PHE A 26 6.25 -1.26 7.39
C PHE A 26 7.47 -1.09 6.48
N ARG A 27 7.78 -2.11 5.68
CA ARG A 27 8.77 -2.02 4.60
C ARG A 27 8.11 -1.43 3.36
N LEU A 28 8.71 -0.38 2.81
CA LEU A 28 8.32 0.18 1.52
C LEU A 28 8.62 -0.84 0.41
N GLY A 29 7.60 -1.14 -0.36
CA GLY A 29 7.67 -2.04 -1.51
C GLY A 29 7.57 -1.25 -2.81
N GLN A 30 6.66 -1.70 -3.67
CA GLN A 30 6.53 -1.17 -5.02
C GLN A 30 6.00 0.28 -4.99
N ARG A 31 6.75 1.20 -5.59
CA ARG A 31 6.37 2.61 -5.76
C ARG A 31 5.99 2.88 -7.22
N MET A 32 4.81 3.46 -7.44
CA MET A 32 4.41 4.06 -8.71
C MET A 32 4.37 5.58 -8.57
N SER A 33 4.90 6.28 -9.58
CA SER A 33 4.76 7.74 -9.69
C SER A 33 3.89 8.08 -10.90
N PRO A 34 2.56 7.92 -10.81
CA PRO A 34 1.67 8.20 -11.93
C PRO A 34 1.59 9.70 -12.20
N ARG A 35 1.58 10.08 -13.49
CA ARG A 35 1.54 11.48 -13.92
C ARG A 35 0.20 12.18 -13.67
N ASN A 36 -0.90 11.44 -13.49
CA ASN A 36 -2.25 11.99 -13.31
C ASN A 36 -2.98 11.35 -12.12
N VAL A 37 -3.88 12.11 -11.49
CA VAL A 37 -4.70 11.68 -10.33
C VAL A 37 -5.54 10.43 -10.63
N TRP A 38 -6.06 10.30 -11.85
CA TRP A 38 -6.80 9.10 -12.28
C TRP A 38 -5.92 7.84 -12.25
N ASN A 39 -4.69 7.94 -12.75
CA ASN A 39 -3.72 6.86 -12.69
C ASN A 39 -3.25 6.59 -11.25
N ARG A 40 -3.35 7.55 -10.34
CA ARG A 40 -3.03 7.39 -8.92
C ARG A 40 -3.99 6.41 -8.24
N ASP A 41 -5.28 6.60 -8.43
CA ASP A 41 -6.30 5.72 -7.85
C ASP A 41 -6.23 4.30 -8.45
N SER A 42 -5.96 4.19 -9.76
CA SER A 42 -5.72 2.90 -10.42
C SER A 42 -4.42 2.23 -9.95
N ALA A 43 -3.33 2.98 -9.79
CA ALA A 43 -2.05 2.47 -9.29
C ALA A 43 -2.18 2.01 -7.83
N ALA A 44 -2.86 2.79 -6.98
CA ALA A 44 -3.16 2.41 -5.61
C ALA A 44 -3.96 1.12 -5.56
N SER A 45 -5.01 1.00 -6.38
CA SER A 45 -5.81 -0.23 -6.44
C SER A 45 -4.98 -1.43 -6.92
N ALA A 46 -4.12 -1.25 -7.93
CA ALA A 46 -3.25 -2.32 -8.44
C ALA A 46 -2.24 -2.80 -7.40
N ILE A 47 -1.55 -1.86 -6.74
CA ILE A 47 -0.60 -2.15 -5.65
C ILE A 47 -1.32 -2.86 -4.50
N LEU A 48 -2.51 -2.37 -4.13
CA LEU A 48 -3.33 -2.97 -3.09
C LEU A 48 -3.70 -4.42 -3.43
N TYR A 49 -4.16 -4.68 -4.65
CA TYR A 49 -4.51 -6.02 -5.11
C TYR A 49 -3.29 -6.97 -5.07
N ASP A 50 -2.10 -6.50 -5.49
CA ASP A 50 -0.86 -7.28 -5.40
C ASP A 50 -0.53 -7.64 -3.94
N LEU A 51 -0.59 -6.64 -3.05
CA LEU A 51 -0.34 -6.81 -1.61
C LEU A 51 -1.34 -7.76 -0.94
N ILE A 52 -2.64 -7.66 -1.28
CA ILE A 52 -3.66 -8.60 -0.81
C ILE A 52 -3.37 -10.01 -1.31
N GLY A 53 -2.91 -10.15 -2.56
CA GLY A 53 -2.45 -11.42 -3.12
C GLY A 53 -1.32 -12.04 -2.30
N LYS A 54 -0.30 -11.24 -1.96
CA LYS A 54 0.81 -11.66 -1.10
C LYS A 54 0.37 -12.01 0.31
N ARG A 55 -0.57 -11.25 0.89
CA ARG A 55 -1.16 -11.53 2.21
C ARG A 55 -1.90 -12.86 2.19
N LYS A 56 -2.69 -13.12 1.15
CA LYS A 56 -3.41 -14.39 0.96
C LYS A 56 -2.47 -15.59 0.78
N LYS A 57 -1.31 -15.38 0.16
CA LYS A 57 -0.26 -16.40 0.05
C LYS A 57 0.49 -16.64 1.37
N GLY A 58 0.34 -15.77 2.36
CA GLY A 58 1.05 -15.83 3.63
C GLY A 58 2.45 -15.21 3.60
N GLU A 59 2.82 -14.49 2.54
CA GLU A 59 4.13 -13.82 2.41
C GLU A 59 4.22 -12.56 3.29
N VAL A 60 3.09 -11.91 3.58
CA VAL A 60 3.01 -10.68 4.37
C VAL A 60 1.86 -10.76 5.38
N SER A 61 2.06 -10.22 6.58
CA SER A 61 1.07 -10.25 7.67
C SER A 61 0.21 -8.97 7.70
N GLU A 62 0.86 -7.81 7.56
CA GLU A 62 0.16 -6.52 7.44
C GLU A 62 0.49 -5.88 6.09
N ILE A 63 -0.48 -5.16 5.53
CA ILE A 63 -0.31 -4.40 4.29
C ILE A 63 -0.76 -2.97 4.52
N ALA A 64 -0.09 -2.05 3.85
CA ALA A 64 -0.30 -0.63 3.95
C ALA A 64 -0.07 0.03 2.59
N LEU A 65 -0.58 1.25 2.44
CA LEU A 65 -0.52 1.99 1.21
C LEU A 65 -0.14 3.43 1.50
N VAL A 66 0.94 3.89 0.90
CA VAL A 66 1.43 5.25 1.02
C VAL A 66 0.87 6.06 -0.15
N LEU A 67 0.09 7.09 0.15
CA LEU A 67 -0.46 8.03 -0.82
C LEU A 67 0.25 9.37 -0.67
N GLU A 68 1.17 9.65 -1.58
CA GLU A 68 1.77 10.98 -1.71
C GLU A 68 1.01 11.82 -2.75
N ILE A 69 1.28 13.13 -2.79
CA ILE A 69 0.67 14.07 -3.74
C ILE A 69 0.86 13.61 -5.19
N ASN A 70 2.06 13.14 -5.56
CA ASN A 70 2.42 12.72 -6.93
C ASN A 70 2.87 11.25 -7.05
N ALA A 71 2.76 10.47 -5.98
CA ALA A 71 3.24 9.09 -5.96
C ALA A 71 2.37 8.22 -5.07
N VAL A 72 2.41 6.92 -5.34
CA VAL A 72 1.78 5.88 -4.53
C VAL A 72 2.83 4.82 -4.27
N ALA A 73 2.98 4.38 -3.03
CA ALA A 73 3.81 3.22 -2.71
C ALA A 73 3.02 2.19 -1.93
N GLY A 74 3.25 0.92 -2.23
CA GLY A 74 2.81 -0.17 -1.38
C GLY A 74 3.79 -0.33 -0.23
N ALA A 75 3.29 -0.53 0.98
CA ALA A 75 4.09 -0.88 2.13
C ALA A 75 3.56 -2.19 2.72
N PHE A 76 4.43 -3.03 3.23
CA PHE A 76 4.02 -4.31 3.80
C PHE A 76 4.90 -4.67 4.97
N LYS A 77 4.34 -5.48 5.87
CA LYS A 77 5.06 -6.07 6.98
C LYS A 77 5.06 -7.57 6.76
N GLY A 78 6.25 -8.12 6.53
CA GLY A 78 6.45 -9.56 6.52
C GLY A 78 5.96 -10.16 7.83
N LYS A 79 5.58 -11.43 7.80
CA LYS A 79 5.47 -12.20 9.03
C LYS A 79 6.89 -12.44 9.53
N ASP A 80 7.41 -11.50 10.32
CA ASP A 80 8.55 -11.65 11.21
C ASP A 80 9.69 -12.55 10.67
N GLU A 81 10.67 -11.96 10.00
CA GLU A 81 12.03 -12.52 10.06
C GLU A 81 12.68 -11.92 11.30
N GLY A 82 12.59 -12.66 12.41
CA GLY A 82 13.57 -12.78 13.51
C GLY A 82 14.11 -11.52 14.17
#